data_AF-A0A3N4J1Z4-F1
#
_entry.id   AF-A0A3N4J1Z4-F1
#
_cell.length_a   1.000
_cell.length_b   1.000
_cell.length_c   1.000
_cell.angle_alpha   90.00
_cell.angle_beta   90.00
_cell.angle_gamma   90.00
#
_symmetry.space_group_name_H-M   'P 1'
#
loop_
_entity.id
_entity.type
_entity.pdbx_description
1 polymer ?
#
loop_
_entity_poly.entity_id
_entity_poly.type
_entity_poly.pdbx_seq_one_letter_code
_entity_poly.pdbx_strand_id
1 'polypeptide(L)'
;YTVTLERIKAQKGSKSRLAMGVPMWISHSERPLKPEELCGALGVELETLDLDIDNVSSIRTTVACSLGLVTVDSSSSRVHLVHFTLQKYLHANPTLFQSPHSTMAEVCLTYLNF
;
A
#
# COMPACT_ATOMS: atom_id res chain seq x y z
N TYR A 1 -10.74 -10.89 -9.05
CA TYR A 1 -9.73 -9.96 -8.52
C TYR A 1 -8.51 -9.81 -9.43
N THR A 2 -8.06 -10.87 -10.10
CA THR A 2 -7.00 -10.84 -11.14
C THR A 2 -7.13 -9.66 -12.12
N VAL A 3 -8.28 -9.51 -12.78
CA VAL A 3 -8.52 -8.44 -13.78
C VAL A 3 -8.33 -7.04 -13.18
N THR A 4 -8.82 -6.78 -11.97
CA THR A 4 -8.65 -5.48 -11.30
C THR A 4 -7.20 -5.23 -10.92
N LEU A 5 -6.50 -6.25 -10.43
CA LEU A 5 -5.08 -6.16 -10.09
C LEU A 5 -4.19 -5.97 -11.31
N GLU A 6 -4.51 -6.59 -12.45
CA GLU A 6 -3.80 -6.34 -13.71
C GLU A 6 -4.02 -4.90 -14.19
N ARG A 7 -5.24 -4.38 -14.09
CA ARG A 7 -5.52 -2.96 -14.39
C ARG A 7 -4.77 -2.01 -13.47
N ILE A 8 -4.60 -2.38 -12.20
CA ILE A 8 -3.78 -1.64 -11.24
C ILE A 8 -2.31 -1.65 -11.65
N LYS A 9 -1.75 -2.83 -11.98
CA LYS A 9 -0.37 -2.99 -12.45
C LYS A 9 -0.11 -2.22 -13.76
N ALA A 10 -1.11 -2.12 -14.63
CA ALA A 10 -1.03 -1.41 -15.91
C ALA A 10 -1.11 0.13 -15.77
N GLN A 11 -1.27 0.68 -14.57
CA GLN A 11 -1.20 2.13 -14.37
C GLN A 11 0.20 2.67 -14.70
N LYS A 12 0.29 3.91 -15.18
CA LYS A 12 1.57 4.49 -15.60
C LYS A 12 2.38 5.04 -14.42
N GLY A 13 3.68 4.79 -14.42
CA GLY A 13 4.66 5.41 -13.52
C GLY A 13 4.43 5.10 -12.04
N SER A 14 4.61 6.10 -11.18
CA SER A 14 4.48 6.00 -9.71
C SER A 14 3.10 5.52 -9.25
N LYS A 15 2.04 5.69 -10.06
CA LYS A 15 0.68 5.24 -9.71
C LYS A 15 0.57 3.72 -9.59
N SER A 16 1.26 2.95 -10.43
CA SER A 16 1.26 1.48 -10.33
C SER A 16 1.96 1.01 -9.06
N ARG A 17 3.10 1.62 -8.72
CA ARG A 17 3.83 1.35 -7.46
C ARG A 17 2.93 1.62 -6.25
N LEU A 18 2.29 2.79 -6.19
CA LEU A 18 1.37 3.15 -5.11
C LEU A 18 0.19 2.18 -5.03
N ALA A 19 -0.47 1.93 -6.16
CA ALA A 19 -1.67 1.10 -6.22
C ALA A 19 -1.42 -0.38 -5.89
N MET A 20 -0.20 -0.89 -6.15
CA MET A 20 0.23 -2.23 -5.70
C MET A 20 0.77 -2.26 -4.27
N GLY A 21 1.41 -1.19 -3.82
CA GLY A 21 1.89 -1.06 -2.44
C GLY A 21 0.74 -1.07 -1.44
N VAL A 22 -0.39 -0.44 -1.76
CA VAL A 22 -1.57 -0.41 -0.87
C VAL A 22 -2.05 -1.81 -0.45
N PRO A 23 -2.44 -2.72 -1.37
CA PRO A 23 -2.90 -4.04 -0.98
C PRO A 23 -1.80 -4.87 -0.33
N MET A 24 -0.53 -4.67 -0.69
CA MET A 24 0.63 -5.33 -0.07
C MET A 24 0.73 -4.98 1.42
N TRP A 25 0.75 -3.69 1.76
CA TRP A 25 0.86 -3.20 3.14
C TRP A 25 -0.33 -3.65 3.98
N ILE A 26 -1.55 -3.54 3.45
CA ILE A 26 -2.75 -3.94 4.20
C ILE A 26 -2.79 -5.46 4.42
N SER A 27 -2.40 -6.28 3.44
CA SER A 27 -2.50 -7.74 3.57
C SER A 27 -1.38 -8.38 4.39
N HIS A 28 -0.21 -7.72 4.52
CA HIS A 28 0.95 -8.24 5.24
C HIS A 28 1.19 -7.58 6.60
N SER A 29 0.35 -6.62 6.98
CA SER A 29 0.39 -6.02 8.33
C SER A 29 -0.41 -6.87 9.32
N GLU A 30 0.15 -7.12 10.50
CA GLU A 30 -0.53 -7.89 11.56
C GLU A 30 -1.75 -7.18 12.14
N ARG A 31 -1.68 -5.85 12.19
CA ARG A 31 -2.79 -4.98 12.60
C ARG A 31 -3.22 -4.12 11.43
N PRO A 32 -4.48 -3.67 11.40
CA PRO A 32 -4.84 -2.68 10.41
C PRO A 32 -4.06 -1.37 10.59
N LEU A 33 -3.81 -0.71 9.47
CA LEU A 33 -3.00 0.51 9.40
C LEU A 33 -3.90 1.74 9.48
N LYS A 34 -3.37 2.81 10.06
CA LYS A 34 -3.97 4.14 9.94
C LYS A 34 -3.64 4.74 8.56
N PRO A 35 -4.49 5.65 8.04
CA PRO A 35 -4.20 6.38 6.81
C PRO A 35 -2.81 7.01 6.76
N GLU A 36 -2.37 7.61 7.86
CA GLU A 36 -1.10 8.33 7.94
C GLU A 36 0.08 7.35 7.87
N GLU A 37 -0.02 6.20 8.55
CA GLU A 37 0.98 5.14 8.52
C GLU A 37 1.14 4.58 7.10
N LEU A 38 0.02 4.33 6.42
CA LEU A 38 0.03 3.82 5.05
C LEU A 38 0.60 4.85 4.07
N CYS A 39 0.18 6.10 4.16
CA CYS A 39 0.65 7.16 3.26
C CYS A 39 2.15 7.44 3.47
N GLY A 40 2.60 7.51 4.74
CA GLY A 40 4.00 7.66 5.08
C GLY A 40 4.84 6.53 4.49
N ALA A 41 4.45 5.28 4.70
CA ALA A 41 5.18 4.12 4.18
C ALA A 41 5.22 4.07 2.64
N LEU A 42 4.16 4.52 1.97
CA LEU A 42 4.12 4.58 0.50
C LEU A 42 4.94 5.75 -0.08
N GLY A 43 5.12 6.82 0.68
CA GLY A 43 5.90 8.00 0.30
C GLY A 43 7.40 7.86 0.52
N VAL A 44 7.86 6.83 1.25
CA VAL A 44 9.30 6.55 1.40
C VAL A 44 9.88 6.13 0.06
N GLU A 45 10.92 6.82 -0.37
CA GLU A 45 11.76 6.39 -1.48
C GLU A 45 13.02 5.72 -0.91
N LEU A 46 13.30 4.51 -1.39
CA LEU A 46 14.48 3.79 -0.94
C LEU A 46 15.73 4.52 -1.44
N GLU A 47 16.80 4.48 -0.66
CA GLU A 47 18.09 5.14 -0.94
C GLU A 47 18.08 6.69 -0.90
N THR A 48 17.00 7.33 -0.42
CA THR A 48 17.00 8.77 -0.12
C THR A 48 17.39 9.04 1.33
N LEU A 49 17.96 10.22 1.59
CA LEU A 49 18.38 10.66 2.93
C LEU A 49 17.30 11.44 3.69
N ASP A 50 16.25 11.89 2.99
CA ASP A 50 15.15 12.65 3.57
C ASP A 50 13.80 12.11 3.08
N LEU A 51 12.77 12.24 3.93
CA LEU A 51 11.38 12.03 3.54
C LEU A 51 10.89 13.24 2.75
N ASP A 52 10.71 13.07 1.45
CA ASP A 52 10.01 14.06 0.64
C ASP A 52 8.51 14.02 0.94
N ILE A 53 8.02 15.00 1.69
CA ILE A 53 6.60 15.15 2.06
C ILE A 53 5.73 15.30 0.80
N ASP A 54 6.27 15.85 -0.29
CA ASP A 54 5.54 15.97 -1.56
C ASP A 54 5.37 14.61 -2.26
N ASN A 55 6.19 13.62 -1.92
CA ASN A 55 6.07 12.24 -2.38
C ASN A 55 5.02 11.44 -1.60
N VAL A 56 4.65 11.92 -0.40
CA VAL A 56 3.58 11.32 0.42
C VAL A 56 2.22 11.60 -0.23
N SER A 57 1.67 10.58 -0.88
CA SER A 57 0.35 10.67 -1.48
C SER A 57 -0.74 10.81 -0.43
N SER A 58 -1.69 11.71 -0.65
CA SER A 58 -2.87 11.82 0.22
C SER A 58 -3.66 10.51 0.24
N ILE A 59 -4.33 10.22 1.36
CA ILE A 59 -5.17 9.00 1.48
C ILE A 59 -6.24 8.92 0.37
N ARG A 60 -6.79 10.06 -0.06
CA ARG A 60 -7.75 10.10 -1.19
C ARG A 60 -7.10 9.62 -2.49
N THR A 61 -5.86 10.04 -2.76
CA THR A 61 -5.10 9.58 -3.93
C THR A 61 -4.81 8.09 -3.84
N THR A 62 -4.34 7.64 -2.67
CA THR A 62 -4.03 6.24 -2.38
C THR A 62 -5.24 5.32 -2.58
N VAL A 63 -6.41 5.72 -2.07
CA VAL A 63 -7.68 5.00 -2.27
C VAL A 63 -8.13 5.06 -3.73
N ALA A 64 -8.05 6.21 -4.40
CA ALA A 64 -8.43 6.34 -5.81
C ALA A 64 -7.58 5.47 -6.74
N CYS A 65 -6.27 5.40 -6.50
CA CYS A 65 -5.33 4.56 -7.26
C CYS A 65 -5.62 3.06 -7.08
N SER A 66 -6.19 2.65 -5.94
CA SER A 66 -6.55 1.26 -5.66
C SER A 66 -7.78 0.74 -6.43
N LEU A 67 -8.41 1.55 -7.29
CA LEU A 67 -9.59 1.19 -8.08
C LEU A 67 -10.73 0.55 -7.26
N GLY A 68 -10.92 1.01 -6.02
CA GLY A 68 -11.97 0.51 -5.13
C GLY A 68 -11.67 -0.83 -4.48
N LEU A 69 -10.40 -1.25 -4.44
CA LEU A 69 -9.98 -2.42 -3.64
C LEU A 69 -9.86 -2.09 -2.14
N VAL A 70 -9.73 -0.80 -1.80
CA VAL A 70 -9.47 -0.33 -0.45
C VAL A 70 -10.47 0.73 -0.03
N THR A 71 -10.82 0.71 1.26
CA THR A 71 -11.68 1.70 1.89
C THR A 71 -11.06 2.16 3.21
N VAL A 72 -11.44 3.36 3.64
CA VAL A 72 -11.09 3.90 4.96
C VAL A 72 -12.37 3.90 5.78
N ASP A 73 -12.30 3.27 6.95
CA ASP A 73 -13.40 3.31 7.91
C ASP A 73 -13.39 4.66 8.63
N SER A 74 -14.47 5.43 8.48
CA SER A 74 -14.64 6.75 9.10
C SER A 74 -14.80 6.70 10.61
N SER A 75 -15.17 5.54 11.18
CA SER A 75 -15.39 5.39 12.62
C SER A 75 -14.10 5.04 13.37
N SER A 76 -13.26 4.19 12.78
CA SER A 76 -12.01 3.74 13.41
C SER A 76 -10.74 4.38 12.83
N SER A 77 -10.86 5.19 11.77
CA SER A 77 -9.73 5.79 11.04
C SER A 77 -8.69 4.75 10.65
N ARG A 78 -9.16 3.62 10.09
CA ARG A 78 -8.33 2.50 9.66
C ARG A 78 -8.58 2.16 8.20
N VAL A 79 -7.49 1.78 7.52
CA VAL A 79 -7.52 1.37 6.13
C VAL A 79 -7.72 -0.14 6.06
N HIS A 80 -8.70 -0.57 5.27
CA HIS A 80 -9.03 -1.98 5.09
C HIS A 80 -9.34 -2.30 3.62
N LEU A 81 -9.17 -3.57 3.26
CA LEU A 81 -9.64 -4.09 1.98
C LEU A 81 -11.17 -4.07 1.94
N VAL A 82 -11.76 -3.74 0.79
CA VAL A 82 -13.22 -3.61 0.64
C VAL A 82 -13.96 -4.92 0.89
N HIS A 83 -13.32 -6.07 0.69
CA HIS A 83 -13.95 -7.36 0.90
C HIS A 83 -12.99 -8.41 1.45
N PHE A 84 -13.44 -9.24 2.39
CA PHE A 84 -12.60 -10.29 3.01
C PHE A 84 -12.10 -11.33 1.99
N THR A 85 -12.84 -11.56 0.90
CA THR A 85 -12.40 -12.48 -0.17
C THR A 85 -11.20 -11.92 -0.95
N LEU A 86 -11.01 -10.59 -0.98
CA LEU A 86 -9.80 -10.00 -1.53
C LEU A 86 -8.60 -10.33 -0.66
N GLN A 87 -8.75 -10.30 0.67
CA GLN A 87 -7.69 -10.72 1.59
C GLN A 87 -7.32 -12.19 1.38
N LYS A 88 -8.32 -13.08 1.28
CA LYS A 88 -8.10 -14.50 0.97
C LYS A 88 -7.40 -14.69 -0.37
N TYR A 89 -7.79 -13.91 -1.39
CA TYR A 89 -7.18 -13.96 -2.70
C TYR A 89 -5.71 -13.52 -2.67
N LEU A 90 -5.37 -12.42 -1.98
CA LEU A 90 -4.00 -11.95 -1.84
C LEU A 90 -3.12 -12.98 -1.11
N HIS A 91 -3.64 -13.58 -0.03
CA HIS A 91 -2.93 -14.60 0.74
C HIS A 91 -2.69 -15.90 -0.07
N ALA A 92 -3.64 -16.26 -0.94
CA ALA A 92 -3.51 -17.42 -1.83
C ALA A 92 -2.55 -17.18 -3.03
N ASN A 93 -2.09 -15.94 -3.25
CA ASN A 93 -1.24 -15.59 -4.39
C ASN A 93 0.01 -14.82 -3.93
N PRO A 94 0.94 -15.46 -3.19
CA PRO A 94 2.10 -14.79 -2.61
C PRO A 94 3.06 -14.22 -3.67
N THR A 95 3.04 -14.77 -4.90
CA THR A 95 3.85 -14.29 -6.03
C THR A 95 3.42 -12.92 -6.56
N LEU A 96 2.29 -12.36 -6.08
CA LEU A 96 1.83 -11.03 -6.47
C LEU A 96 2.78 -9.91 -6.02
N PHE A 97 3.52 -10.15 -4.93
CA PHE A 97 4.45 -9.20 -4.33
C PHE A 97 5.82 -9.85 -4.19
N GLN A 98 6.86 -9.18 -4.66
CA GLN A 98 8.23 -9.67 -4.51
C GLN A 98 8.74 -9.33 -3.10
N SER A 99 9.00 -10.36 -2.30
CA SER A 99 9.57 -10.25 -0.93
C SER A 99 8.90 -9.17 -0.06
N PRO A 100 7.61 -9.31 0.27
CA PRO A 100 6.85 -8.22 0.86
C PRO A 100 7.37 -7.76 2.22
N HIS A 101 7.71 -8.70 3.10
CA HIS A 101 8.24 -8.38 4.42
C HIS A 101 9.62 -7.69 4.35
N SER A 102 10.49 -8.09 3.41
CA SER A 102 11.79 -7.44 3.20
C SER A 102 11.61 -5.99 2.75
N THR A 103 10.74 -5.76 1.78
CA THR A 103 10.42 -4.41 1.28
C THR A 103 9.84 -3.53 2.40
N MET A 104 8.91 -4.08 3.19
CA MET A 104 8.33 -3.36 4.34
C MET A 104 9.38 -3.03 5.40
N ALA A 105 10.27 -3.96 5.72
CA ALA A 105 11.34 -3.75 6.70
C ALA A 105 12.31 -2.66 6.23
N GLU A 106 12.69 -2.67 4.95
CA GLU A 106 13.57 -1.66 4.36
C GLU A 106 12.93 -0.27 4.43
N VAL A 107 11.66 -0.14 4.03
CA VAL A 107 10.91 1.11 4.14
C VAL A 107 10.83 1.60 5.59
N CYS A 108 10.56 0.71 6.55
CA CYS A 108 10.54 1.08 7.97
C CYS A 108 11.92 1.55 8.47
N LEU A 109 13.00 0.88 8.06
CA LEU A 109 14.36 1.27 8.44
C LEU A 109 14.75 2.62 7.85
N THR A 110 14.43 2.85 6.58
CA THR A 110 14.63 4.15 5.93
C THR A 110 13.82 5.24 6.63
N TYR A 111 12.54 4.97 6.95
CA TYR A 111 11.70 5.92 7.68
C TYR A 111 12.25 6.29 9.07
N LEU A 112 12.86 5.32 9.77
CA LEU A 112 13.47 5.54 11.09
C LEU A 112 14.85 6.22 11.03
N ASN A 113 15.50 6.20 9.86
CA ASN A 113 16.80 6.84 9.64
C ASN A 113 16.68 8.29 9.17
N PHE A 114 15.47 8.77 8.87
CA PHE A 114 15.16 10.19 8.73
C PHE A 114 15.08 10.86 10.12
#